data_AF-A0A943L2Y4-F1
#
_entry.id   AF-A0A943L2Y4-F1
#
_cell.length_a   1.000
_cell.length_b   1.000
_cell.length_c   1.000
_cell.angle_alpha   90.00
_cell.angle_beta   90.00
_cell.angle_gamma   90.00
#
_symmetry.space_group_name_H-M   'P 1'
#
loop_
_entity.id
_entity.type
_entity.pdbx_description
1 polymer ?
#
loop_
_entity_poly.entity_id
_entity_poly.type
_entity_poly.pdbx_seq_one_letter_code
_entity_poly.pdbx_strand_id
1 'polypeptide(L)'
;MKKFVCTVCGYVHEGDMPPAQCPVCKVGADKFVEQSADLAWADEHRVGVAKDVDPRIMEGLQANFIGECTEVGMYLAMSRQADREGFPE
;
A
#
# COMPACT_ATOMS: atom_id res chain seq x y z
N MET A 1 21.49 26.67 1.37
CA MET A 1 20.35 26.64 2.30
C MET A 1 19.73 25.27 2.24
N LYS A 2 19.58 24.62 3.38
CA LYS A 2 18.96 23.30 3.48
C LYS A 2 17.44 23.48 3.56
N LYS A 3 16.69 22.49 3.10
CA LYS A 3 15.24 22.44 3.27
C LYS A 3 14.91 21.39 4.30
N PHE A 4 14.05 21.71 5.25
CA PHE A 4 13.58 20.79 6.27
C PHE A 4 12.08 20.61 6.12
N VAL A 5 11.62 19.38 5.96
CA VAL A 5 10.21 19.05 5.81
C VAL A 5 9.67 18.47 7.10
N CYS A 6 8.57 19.04 7.61
CA CYS A 6 7.86 18.48 8.75
C CYS A 6 7.16 17.18 8.35
N THR A 7 7.51 16.06 8.99
CA THR A 7 6.95 14.72 8.69
C THR A 7 5.47 14.56 9.08
N VAL A 8 4.91 15.54 9.80
CA VAL A 8 3.53 15.49 10.29
C VAL A 8 2.57 16.26 9.39
N CYS A 9 2.96 17.45 8.92
CA CYS A 9 2.07 18.33 8.15
C CYS A 9 2.64 18.77 6.79
N GLY A 10 3.87 18.39 6.45
CA GLY A 10 4.51 18.73 5.18
C GLY A 10 5.04 20.17 5.07
N TYR A 11 5.01 20.98 6.14
CA TYR A 11 5.60 22.32 6.12
C TYR A 11 7.09 22.28 5.78
N VAL A 12 7.52 23.10 4.82
CA VAL A 12 8.92 23.22 4.38
C VAL A 12 9.55 24.48 4.97
N HIS A 13 10.64 24.29 5.73
CA HIS A 13 11.47 25.37 6.26
C HIS A 13 12.77 25.46 5.46
N GLU A 14 13.18 26.66 5.04
CA GLU A 14 14.47 26.90 4.39
C GLU A 14 15.42 27.59 5.39
N GLY A 15 16.55 26.96 5.69
CA GLY A 15 17.49 27.45 6.69
C GLY A 15 18.68 26.50 6.90
N ASP A 16 19.54 26.80 7.88
CA ASP A 16 20.66 25.91 8.23
C ASP A 16 20.28 24.86 9.29
N MET A 17 19.22 25.13 10.06
CA MET A 17 18.69 24.26 11.11
C MET A 17 17.14 24.21 11.04
N PRO A 18 16.50 23.10 11.47
CA PRO A 18 15.05 23.03 11.58
C PRO A 18 14.53 24.00 12.66
N PRO A 19 13.30 24.53 12.51
CA PRO A 19 12.73 25.42 13.50
C PRO A 19 12.43 24.66 14.80
N ALA A 20 12.55 25.35 15.95
CA ALA A 20 12.28 24.75 17.26
C ALA A 20 10.86 24.16 17.39
N GLN A 21 9.89 24.80 16.73
CA GLN A 21 8.51 24.33 16.61
C GLN A 21 7.99 24.57 15.20
N CYS A 22 7.24 23.61 14.67
CA CYS A 22 6.56 23.77 13.39
C CYS A 22 5.48 24.88 13.49
N PRO A 23 5.47 25.88 12.59
CA PRO A 23 4.48 26.96 12.64
C PRO A 23 3.04 26.50 12.32
N VAL A 24 2.89 25.34 11.68
CA VAL A 24 1.58 24.79 11.27
C VAL A 24 1.02 23.85 12.34
N CYS A 25 1.75 22.80 12.69
CA CYS A 25 1.26 21.74 13.60
C CYS A 25 1.90 21.76 15.00
N LYS A 26 2.81 22.70 15.28
CA LYS A 26 3.44 22.93 16.60
C LYS A 26 4.26 21.77 17.18
N VAL A 27 4.54 20.73 16.40
CA VAL A 27 5.48 19.67 16.78
C VAL A 27 6.91 20.20 16.86
N GLY A 28 7.75 19.54 17.65
CA GLY A 28 9.15 19.93 17.85
C GLY A 28 10.03 19.74 16.61
N ALA A 29 11.25 20.25 16.71
CA ALA A 29 12.29 20.10 15.69
C ALA A 29 12.63 18.62 15.37
N ASP A 30 12.33 17.69 16.28
CA ASP A 30 12.54 16.24 16.12
C ASP A 30 11.70 15.63 14.98
N LYS A 31 10.66 16.34 14.51
CA LYS A 31 9.80 15.92 13.39
C LYS A 31 10.16 16.55 12.06
N PHE A 32 11.33 17.18 11.95
CA PHE A 32 11.83 17.72 10.68
C PHE A 32 12.92 16.82 10.10
N VAL A 33 12.78 16.51 8.80
CA VAL A 33 13.79 15.77 8.03
C VAL A 33 14.38 16.70 6.97
N GLU A 34 15.71 16.72 6.87
CA GLU A 34 16.41 17.45 5.80
C GLU A 34 16.07 16.81 4.46
N GLN A 35 15.55 17.60 3.52
CA GLN A 35 15.24 17.15 2.17
C GLN A 35 16.55 16.90 1.42
N SER A 36 16.85 15.63 1.15
CA SER A 36 17.97 15.23 0.30
C SER A 36 17.75 15.71 -1.14
N ALA A 37 18.84 15.86 -1.90
CA ALA A 37 18.78 16.20 -3.32
C ALA A 37 18.20 15.07 -4.20
N ASP A 38 18.09 13.86 -3.64
CA ASP A 38 17.54 12.69 -4.31
C ASP A 38 16.01 12.76 -4.41
N LEU A 39 15.47 12.38 -5.58
CA LEU A 39 14.04 12.24 -5.82
C LEU A 39 13.47 11.10 -4.95
N ALA A 40 12.92 11.48 -3.79
CA ALA A 40 12.13 10.58 -2.94
C ALA A 40 10.65 10.73 -3.27
N TRP A 41 9.99 9.63 -3.63
CA TRP A 41 8.55 9.63 -3.88
C TRP A 41 7.79 9.50 -2.56
N ALA A 42 6.62 10.13 -2.46
CA ALA A 42 5.77 10.05 -1.27
C ALA A 42 5.24 8.63 -1.03
N ASP A 43 5.10 7.83 -2.08
CA ASP A 43 4.76 6.41 -2.05
C ASP A 43 5.53 5.67 -3.15
N GLU A 44 5.95 4.44 -2.86
CA GLU A 44 6.81 3.64 -3.74
C GLU A 44 6.33 2.19 -3.72
N HIS A 45 6.30 1.56 -4.90
CA HIS A 45 5.98 0.13 -4.98
C HIS A 45 7.12 -0.70 -4.38
N ARG A 46 6.88 -1.26 -3.20
CA ARG A 46 7.85 -2.12 -2.50
C ARG A 46 7.47 -3.58 -2.66
N VAL A 47 8.28 -4.32 -3.40
CA VAL A 47 8.13 -5.78 -3.54
C VAL A 47 8.58 -6.46 -2.26
N GLY A 48 7.79 -7.41 -1.76
CA GLY A 48 8.15 -8.21 -0.58
C GLY A 48 7.80 -7.57 0.77
N VAL A 49 6.99 -6.51 0.80
CA VAL A 49 6.47 -5.94 2.07
C VAL A 49 5.72 -6.94 2.94
N ALA A 50 5.18 -7.99 2.32
CA ALA A 50 4.46 -9.06 2.99
C ALA A 50 5.36 -10.24 3.43
N LYS A 51 6.69 -10.15 3.32
CA LYS A 51 7.59 -11.32 3.41
C LYS A 51 7.52 -12.10 4.73
N ASP A 52 7.10 -11.48 5.82
CA ASP A 52 7.05 -12.13 7.14
C ASP A 52 5.77 -11.74 7.90
N VAL A 53 4.67 -11.53 7.17
CA VAL A 53 3.36 -11.27 7.78
C VAL A 53 2.85 -12.50 8.52
N ASP A 54 1.85 -12.31 9.40
CA ASP A 54 1.24 -13.40 10.17
C ASP A 54 0.93 -14.60 9.25
N PRO A 55 1.41 -15.82 9.58
CA PRO A 55 1.17 -17.01 8.78
C PRO A 55 -0.31 -17.24 8.43
N ARG A 56 -1.24 -16.83 9.29
CA ARG A 56 -2.70 -16.92 9.05
C ARG A 56 -3.15 -16.08 7.87
N ILE A 57 -2.51 -14.93 7.63
CA ILE A 57 -2.80 -14.08 6.47
C ILE A 57 -2.39 -14.82 5.20
N MET A 58 -1.21 -15.43 5.20
CA MET A 58 -0.71 -16.18 4.04
C MET A 58 -1.58 -17.42 3.76
N GLU A 59 -1.97 -18.14 4.81
CA GLU A 59 -2.88 -19.30 4.70
C GLU A 59 -4.24 -18.89 4.14
N GLY A 60 -4.85 -17.81 4.64
CA GLY A 60 -6.13 -17.31 4.13
C GLY A 60 -6.07 -16.88 2.67
N LEU A 61 -4.98 -16.20 2.26
CA LEU A 61 -4.77 -15.82 0.86
C LEU A 61 -4.65 -17.05 -0.05
N GLN A 62 -3.93 -18.09 0.39
CA GLN A 62 -3.81 -19.35 -0.35
C GLN A 62 -5.16 -20.09 -0.44
N ALA A 63 -5.91 -20.15 0.66
CA ALA A 63 -7.22 -20.78 0.70
C ALA A 63 -8.20 -20.09 -0.26
N ASN A 64 -8.25 -18.76 -0.25
CA ASN A 64 -9.08 -17.99 -1.18
C ASN A 64 -8.67 -18.24 -2.64
N PHE A 65 -7.37 -18.17 -2.94
CA PHE A 65 -6.88 -18.42 -4.29
C PHE A 65 -7.27 -19.81 -4.79
N ILE A 66 -7.09 -20.85 -3.96
CA ILE A 66 -7.46 -22.22 -4.30
C ILE A 66 -8.98 -22.34 -4.48
N GLY A 67 -9.79 -21.79 -3.59
CA GLY A 67 -11.25 -21.79 -3.69
C GLY A 67 -11.71 -21.21 -5.03
N GLU A 68 -11.38 -19.96 -5.29
CA GLU A 68 -11.76 -19.24 -6.51
C GLU A 68 -11.29 -19.97 -7.78
N CYS A 69 -10.03 -20.43 -7.80
CA CYS A 69 -9.48 -21.10 -8.98
C CYS A 69 -10.06 -22.49 -9.23
N THR A 70 -10.49 -23.20 -8.18
CA THR A 70 -11.13 -24.52 -8.32
C THR A 70 -12.61 -24.40 -8.68
N GLU A 71 -13.28 -23.31 -8.29
CA GLU A 71 -14.68 -23.05 -8.63
C GLU A 71 -14.90 -22.77 -10.12
N VAL A 72 -13.92 -22.21 -10.83
CA VAL A 72 -14.04 -21.94 -12.29
C VAL A 72 -14.45 -23.18 -13.08
N GLY A 73 -13.89 -24.35 -12.75
CA GLY A 73 -14.24 -25.60 -13.42
C GLY A 73 -15.70 -25.99 -13.19
N MET A 74 -16.22 -25.74 -11.99
CA MET A 74 -17.61 -25.98 -11.63
C MET A 74 -18.55 -25.04 -12.40
N TYR A 75 -18.26 -23.74 -12.42
CA TYR A 75 -19.07 -22.75 -13.14
C TYR A 75 -19.13 -23.07 -14.65
N LEU A 76 -18.00 -23.43 -15.27
CA LEU A 76 -17.98 -23.83 -16.68
C LEU A 76 -18.76 -25.11 -16.95
N ALA A 77 -18.72 -26.09 -16.04
CA ALA A 77 -19.49 -27.33 -16.18
C ALA A 77 -20.99 -27.08 -16.06
N MET A 78 -21.40 -26.25 -15.10
CA MET A 78 -22.80 -25.84 -14.89
C MET A 78 -23.34 -25.05 -16.09
N SER A 79 -22.60 -24.05 -16.57
CA SER A 79 -22.95 -23.28 -17.78
C SER A 79 -23.17 -24.19 -18.99
N ARG A 80 -22.23 -25.12 -19.25
CA ARG A 80 -22.38 -26.11 -20.33
C ARG A 80 -23.56 -27.07 -20.16
N GLN A 81 -23.99 -27.33 -18.93
CA GLN A 81 -25.17 -28.16 -18.66
C GLN A 81 -26.45 -27.37 -18.95
N ALA A 82 -26.52 -26.11 -18.54
CA ALA A 82 -27.65 -25.22 -18.83
C ALA A 82 -27.87 -25.07 -20.35
N ASP A 83 -26.79 -24.91 -21.13
CA ASP A 83 -26.85 -24.90 -22.59
C ASP A 83 -27.51 -26.17 -23.16
N ARG A 84 -27.15 -27.35 -22.64
CA ARG A 84 -27.72 -28.65 -23.08
C ARG A 84 -29.19 -28.81 -22.74
N GLU A 85 -29.63 -28.18 -21.66
CA GLU A 85 -31.02 -28.20 -21.20
C GLU A 85 -31.89 -27.15 -21.92
N GLY A 86 -31.29 -26.35 -22.82
CA GLY A 86 -32.01 -25.32 -23.58
C GLY A 86 -32.20 -24.02 -22.81
N PHE A 87 -31.39 -23.78 -21.77
CA PHE A 87 -31.29 -22.50 -21.05
C PHE A 87 -29.93 -21.84 -21.31
N PRO A 88 -29.62 -21.48 -22.57
CA PRO A 88 -28.43 -20.70 -22.86
C PRO A 88 -28.55 -19.30 -22.22
N GLU A 89 -27.41 -18.69 -21.91
CA GLU A 89 -27.34 -17.28 -21.51
C GLU A 89 -27.92 -16.33 -22.58
#